data_AF-A0A7Z8P254-F1
#
_entry.id   AF-A0A7Z8P254-F1
#
_cell.length_a   1.000
_cell.length_b   1.000
_cell.length_c   1.000
_cell.angle_alpha   90.00
_cell.angle_beta   90.00
_cell.angle_gamma   90.00
#
_symmetry.space_group_name_H-M   'P 1'
#
loop_
_entity.id
_entity.type
_entity.pdbx_description
1 polymer ?
#
loop_
_entity_poly.entity_id
_entity_poly.type
_entity_poly.pdbx_seq_one_letter_code
_entity_poly.pdbx_strand_id
1 'polypeptide(L)'
;MLYEYLFLFSLFLTILIETSVLFLLVRYYFRIDAISNSLLLFVGIFSSFSTLPYLWFLLPQFINSYENLALIGEISVFVIEAVIYYFVLKVTLQRALILSFTCNLVSFLIGLMIF
;
A
#
# COMPACT_ATOMS: atom_id res chain seq x y z
N MET A 1 -12.50 -19.37 -7.14
CA MET A 1 -11.82 -20.02 -5.99
C MET A 1 -10.30 -19.85 -6.03
N LEU A 2 -9.58 -20.30 -7.07
CA LEU A 2 -8.10 -20.20 -7.10
C LEU A 2 -7.60 -18.74 -7.08
N TYR A 3 -8.27 -17.84 -7.81
CA TYR A 3 -7.92 -16.42 -7.89
C TYR A 3 -8.00 -15.72 -6.53
N GLU A 4 -9.04 -16.00 -5.76
CA GLU A 4 -9.33 -15.40 -4.46
C GLU A 4 -8.30 -15.87 -3.41
N TYR A 5 -7.89 -17.14 -3.44
CA TYR A 5 -6.80 -17.63 -2.59
C TYR A 5 -5.46 -17.01 -2.96
N LEU A 6 -5.14 -16.90 -4.25
CA LEU A 6 -3.94 -16.22 -4.72
C LEU A 6 -3.94 -14.76 -4.30
N PHE A 7 -5.06 -14.06 -4.48
CA PHE A 7 -5.24 -12.69 -4.03
C PHE A 7 -5.01 -12.54 -2.53
N LEU A 8 -5.62 -13.39 -1.69
CA LEU A 8 -5.45 -13.30 -0.24
C LEU A 8 -4.01 -13.55 0.19
N PHE A 9 -3.31 -14.47 -0.49
CA PHE A 9 -1.90 -14.71 -0.26
C PHE A 9 -1.04 -13.52 -0.69
N SER A 10 -1.28 -12.95 -1.88
CA SER A 10 -0.60 -11.75 -2.37
C SER A 10 -0.89 -10.55 -1.46
N LEU A 11 -2.12 -10.36 -1.01
CA LEU A 11 -2.51 -9.30 -0.07
C LEU A 11 -1.76 -9.43 1.26
N PHE A 12 -1.70 -10.64 1.83
CA PHE A 12 -0.95 -10.89 3.05
C PHE A 12 0.54 -10.57 2.88
N LEU A 13 1.14 -11.01 1.77
CA LEU A 13 2.54 -10.71 1.44
C LEU A 13 2.76 -9.19 1.30
N THR A 14 1.89 -8.49 0.58
CA THR A 14 1.96 -7.05 0.40
C THR A 14 1.88 -6.32 1.73
N ILE A 15 0.93 -6.66 2.60
CA ILE A 15 0.80 -6.08 3.94
C ILE A 15 2.09 -6.26 4.74
N LEU A 16 2.70 -7.44 4.70
CA LEU A 16 3.97 -7.70 5.41
C LEU A 16 5.11 -6.82 4.87
N ILE A 17 5.24 -6.74 3.54
CA ILE A 17 6.28 -5.94 2.89
C ILE A 17 6.10 -4.46 3.19
N GLU A 18 4.91 -3.93 2.92
CA GLU A 18 4.62 -2.50 3.06
C GLU A 18 4.68 -2.05 4.50
N THR A 19 4.18 -2.85 5.45
CA THR A 19 4.33 -2.54 6.88
C THR A 19 5.81 -2.51 7.26
N SER A 20 6.62 -3.45 6.77
CA SER A 20 8.07 -3.46 7.05
C SER A 20 8.76 -2.23 6.48
N VAL A 21 8.45 -1.86 5.24
CA VAL A 21 9.00 -0.66 4.56
C VAL A 21 8.55 0.61 5.30
N LEU A 22 7.28 0.70 5.69
CA LEU A 22 6.75 1.82 6.46
C LEU A 22 7.50 2.01 7.78
N PHE A 23 7.73 0.92 8.52
CA PHE A 23 8.53 0.96 9.74
C PHE A 23 9.96 1.43 9.47
N LEU A 24 10.61 0.91 8.43
CA LEU A 24 11.96 1.31 8.06
C LEU A 24 12.04 2.82 7.75
N LEU A 25 11.12 3.32 6.94
CA LEU A 25 11.10 4.72 6.54
C LEU A 25 10.77 5.64 7.71
N VAL A 26 9.76 5.32 8.53
CA VAL A 26 9.36 6.19 9.64
C VAL A 26 10.42 6.21 10.75
N ARG A 27 10.98 5.05 11.12
CA ARG A 27 11.94 4.95 12.24
C ARG A 27 13.36 5.30 11.87
N TYR A 28 13.85 4.84 10.72
CA TYR A 28 15.27 4.97 10.39
C TYR A 28 15.55 6.12 9.42
N TYR A 29 14.71 6.29 8.40
CA TYR A 29 14.93 7.33 7.39
C TYR A 29 14.45 8.71 7.88
N PHE A 30 13.18 8.84 8.28
CA PHE A 30 12.61 10.09 8.76
C PHE A 30 12.80 10.34 10.25
N ARG A 31 13.14 9.30 11.03
CA ARG A 31 13.40 9.36 12.48
C ARG A 31 12.27 10.02 13.26
N ILE A 32 11.03 9.62 12.99
CA ILE A 32 9.84 10.16 13.65
C ILE A 32 9.47 9.26 14.82
N ASP A 33 9.93 9.59 16.02
CA ASP A 33 9.69 8.78 17.22
C ASP A 33 8.32 9.03 17.87
N ALA A 34 7.66 10.15 17.53
CA ALA A 34 6.37 10.55 18.10
C ALA A 34 5.20 9.62 17.73
N ILE A 35 5.32 8.87 16.63
CA ILE A 35 4.29 7.92 16.18
C ILE A 35 4.48 6.62 16.99
N SER A 36 3.42 5.99 17.50
CA SER A 36 3.54 4.72 18.22
C SER A 36 3.73 3.52 17.27
N ASN A 37 4.39 2.45 17.72
CA ASN A 37 4.55 1.23 16.93
C ASN A 37 3.20 0.56 16.62
N SER A 38 2.25 0.62 17.55
CA SER A 38 0.89 0.11 17.32
C SER A 38 0.17 0.86 16.22
N LEU A 39 0.34 2.19 16.14
CA LEU A 39 -0.24 3.01 15.09
C LEU A 39 0.41 2.71 13.73
N LEU A 40 1.73 2.53 13.67
CA LEU A 40 2.40 2.13 12.42
C LEU A 40 1.95 0.76 11.92
N LEU A 41 1.83 -0.22 12.82
CA LEU A 41 1.34 -1.55 12.47
C LEU A 41 -0.11 -1.46 11.95
N PHE A 42 -0.97 -0.75 12.67
CA PHE A 42 -2.35 -0.54 12.25
C PHE A 42 -2.43 0.12 10.88
N VAL A 43 -1.69 1.21 10.67
CA VAL A 43 -1.74 1.97 9.42
C VAL A 43 -1.20 1.17 8.25
N GLY A 44 -0.09 0.43 8.41
CA GLY A 44 0.46 -0.41 7.35
C GLY A 44 -0.45 -1.56 6.93
N ILE A 45 -1.19 -2.14 7.88
CA ILE A 45 -2.20 -3.17 7.56
C ILE A 45 -3.44 -2.52 6.93
N PHE A 46 -3.92 -1.44 7.53
CA PHE A 46 -5.18 -0.79 7.13
C PHE A 46 -5.09 -0.19 5.73
N SER A 47 -3.98 0.44 5.36
CA SER A 47 -3.80 1.04 4.04
C SER A 47 -4.02 0.01 2.94
N SER A 48 -3.19 -1.02 2.86
CA SER A 48 -3.23 -2.02 1.78
C SER A 48 -4.53 -2.84 1.81
N PHE A 49 -5.05 -3.14 3.01
CA PHE A 49 -6.33 -3.85 3.14
C PHE A 49 -7.51 -3.00 2.67
N SER A 50 -7.44 -1.68 2.80
CA SER A 50 -8.50 -0.76 2.39
C SER A 50 -8.44 -0.37 0.91
N THR A 51 -7.32 -0.61 0.22
CA THR A 51 -7.09 -0.16 -1.17
C THR A 51 -7.04 -1.31 -2.17
N LEU A 52 -6.31 -2.39 -1.88
CA LEU A 52 -6.06 -3.47 -2.83
C LEU A 52 -7.29 -4.30 -3.22
N PRO A 53 -8.25 -4.61 -2.32
CA PRO A 53 -9.48 -5.29 -2.74
C PRO A 53 -10.28 -4.47 -3.75
N TYR A 54 -10.26 -3.13 -3.64
CA TYR A 54 -10.96 -2.26 -4.58
C TYR A 54 -10.26 -2.24 -5.94
N LEU A 55 -8.92 -2.22 -5.97
CA LEU A 55 -8.16 -2.29 -7.22
C LEU A 55 -8.41 -3.63 -7.94
N TRP A 56 -8.34 -4.76 -7.25
CA TRP A 56 -8.33 -6.07 -7.90
C TRP A 56 -9.72 -6.72 -8.07
N PHE A 57 -10.73 -6.38 -7.26
CA PHE A 57 -12.09 -6.94 -7.43
C PHE A 57 -13.11 -5.93 -7.96
N LEU A 58 -13.04 -4.67 -7.54
CA LEU A 58 -14.06 -3.68 -7.86
C LEU A 58 -13.77 -2.95 -9.18
N LEU A 59 -12.56 -2.43 -9.34
CA LEU A 59 -12.15 -1.65 -10.51
C LEU A 59 -12.26 -2.40 -11.86
N PRO A 60 -11.96 -3.72 -11.95
CA PRO A 60 -12.12 -4.47 -13.21
C PRO A 60 -13.57 -4.60 -13.67
N GLN A 61 -14.56 -4.36 -12.80
CA GLN A 61 -15.97 -4.34 -13.20
C GLN A 61 -16.34 -3.10 -14.02
N PHE A 62 -15.48 -2.07 -14.00
CA PHE A 62 -15.72 -0.79 -14.69
C PHE A 62 -14.72 -0.55 -15.83
N ILE A 63 -13.54 -1.16 -15.78
CA ILE A 63 -12.45 -0.93 -16.74
C ILE A 63 -12.07 -2.25 -17.42
N ASN A 64 -12.39 -2.35 -18.71
CA ASN A 64 -12.15 -3.57 -19.49
C ASN A 64 -10.72 -3.68 -20.05
N SER A 65 -9.98 -2.56 -20.12
CA SER A 65 -8.58 -2.56 -20.58
C SER A 65 -7.65 -2.77 -19.40
N TYR A 66 -6.83 -3.82 -19.46
CA TYR A 66 -5.84 -4.13 -18.41
C TYR A 66 -4.83 -2.99 -18.20
N GLU A 67 -4.39 -2.34 -19.27
CA GLU A 67 -3.44 -1.21 -19.18
C GLU A 67 -4.05 -0.03 -18.44
N ASN A 68 -5.30 0.32 -18.76
CA ASN A 68 -6.01 1.40 -18.08
C ASN A 68 -6.33 1.03 -16.63
N LEU A 69 -6.68 -0.23 -16.37
CA LEU A 69 -6.94 -0.74 -15.04
C LEU A 69 -5.70 -0.62 -14.16
N ALA A 70 -4.55 -1.10 -14.65
CA ALA A 70 -3.29 -1.04 -13.92
C ALA A 70 -2.89 0.42 -13.66
N LEU A 71 -2.89 1.27 -14.70
CA LEU A 71 -2.49 2.66 -14.54
C LEU A 71 -3.39 3.42 -13.55
N ILE A 72 -4.71 3.35 -13.72
CA ILE A 72 -5.66 4.06 -12.87
C ILE A 72 -5.68 3.47 -11.46
N GLY A 73 -5.61 2.14 -11.35
CA GLY A 73 -5.58 1.43 -10.08
C GLY A 73 -4.38 1.82 -9.24
N GLU A 74 -3.18 1.67 -9.79
CA GLU A 74 -1.92 1.95 -9.07
C GLU A 74 -1.83 3.42 -8.64
N ILE A 75 -2.22 4.36 -9.52
CA ILE A 75 -2.28 5.79 -9.17
C ILE A 75 -3.29 6.03 -8.04
N SER A 76 -4.45 5.36 -8.08
CA SER A 76 -5.49 5.53 -7.06
C SER A 76 -5.02 4.99 -5.71
N VAL A 77 -4.40 3.81 -5.68
CA VAL A 77 -3.84 3.22 -4.44
C VAL A 77 -2.79 4.16 -3.87
N PHE A 78 -1.82 4.59 -4.68
CA PHE A 78 -0.79 5.55 -4.26
C PHE A 78 -1.38 6.81 -3.62
N VAL A 79 -2.37 7.44 -4.28
CA VAL A 79 -2.97 8.68 -3.77
C VAL A 79 -3.77 8.41 -2.48
N ILE A 80 -4.60 7.37 -2.45
CA ILE A 80 -5.44 7.06 -1.29
C ILE A 80 -4.59 6.71 -0.08
N GLU A 81 -3.55 5.89 -0.24
CA GLU A 81 -2.65 5.54 0.85
C GLU A 81 -1.85 6.74 1.35
N ALA A 82 -1.38 7.62 0.45
CA ALA A 82 -0.77 8.88 0.87
C ALA A 82 -1.74 9.74 1.70
N VAL A 83 -3.02 9.79 1.34
CA VAL A 83 -4.05 10.48 2.12
C VAL A 83 -4.23 9.84 3.49
N ILE A 84 -4.30 8.50 3.57
CA ILE A 84 -4.38 7.77 4.84
C ILE A 84 -3.17 8.09 5.72
N TYR A 85 -1.95 8.02 5.18
CA TYR A 85 -0.73 8.34 5.92
C TYR A 85 -0.70 9.79 6.39
N TYR A 86 -1.11 10.74 5.56
CA TYR A 86 -1.19 12.15 5.93
C TYR A 86 -2.10 12.38 7.14
N PHE A 87 -3.34 11.85 7.11
CA PHE A 87 -4.30 12.07 8.19
C PHE A 87 -4.02 11.25 9.44
N VAL A 88 -3.65 9.98 9.30
CA VAL A 88 -3.50 9.06 10.44
C VAL A 88 -2.13 9.22 11.12
N LEU A 89 -1.04 9.30 10.34
CA LEU A 89 0.30 9.49 10.90
C LEU A 89 0.63 10.95 11.18
N LYS A 90 -0.22 11.90 10.72
CA LYS A 90 -0.04 13.35 10.88
C LYS A 90 1.31 13.84 10.37
N VAL A 91 1.82 13.21 9.30
CA VAL A 91 3.06 13.62 8.63
C VAL A 91 2.75 14.69 7.57
N THR A 92 3.76 15.44 7.14
CA THR A 92 3.62 16.37 6.02
C THR A 92 3.23 15.64 4.74
N LEU A 93 2.47 16.29 3.85
CA LEU A 93 2.04 15.71 2.56
C LEU A 93 3.21 15.12 1.75
N GLN A 94 4.34 15.82 1.68
CA GLN A 94 5.53 15.33 0.99
C GLN A 94 6.03 13.99 1.55
N ARG A 95 6.08 13.84 2.88
CA ARG A 95 6.45 12.58 3.53
C ARG A 95 5.42 11.49 3.27
N ALA A 96 4.13 11.83 3.32
CA ALA A 96 3.05 10.87 3.05
C ALA A 96 3.14 10.30 1.62
N LEU A 97 3.40 11.15 0.63
CA LEU A 97 3.65 10.75 -0.76
C LEU A 97 4.88 9.86 -0.87
N ILE A 98 6.01 10.23 -0.25
CA ILE A 98 7.23 9.39 -0.28
C ILE A 98 6.97 8.01 0.35
N LEU A 99 6.27 7.97 1.49
CA LEU A 99 5.93 6.73 2.18
C LEU A 99 5.08 5.83 1.28
N SER A 100 3.97 6.34 0.73
CA SER A 100 3.09 5.54 -0.13
C SER A 100 3.80 5.09 -1.40
N PHE A 101 4.51 5.99 -2.09
CA PHE A 101 5.24 5.64 -3.31
C PHE A 101 6.26 4.52 -3.05
N THR A 102 7.01 4.62 -1.95
CA THR A 102 8.06 3.65 -1.65
C THR A 102 7.48 2.31 -1.19
N CYS A 103 6.40 2.32 -0.41
CA CYS A 103 5.72 1.08 -0.02
C CYS A 103 5.20 0.33 -1.25
N ASN A 104 4.42 1.02 -2.11
CA ASN A 104 3.85 0.45 -3.33
C ASN A 104 4.93 0.00 -4.31
N LEU A 105 6.00 0.79 -4.50
CA LEU A 105 7.08 0.41 -5.39
C LEU A 105 7.80 -0.86 -4.92
N VAL A 106 8.11 -0.95 -3.63
CA VAL A 106 8.82 -2.11 -3.08
C VAL A 106 7.93 -3.36 -3.10
N SER A 107 6.65 -3.24 -2.74
CA SER A 107 5.71 -4.36 -2.80
C SER A 107 5.46 -4.83 -4.23
N PHE A 108 5.33 -3.91 -5.18
CA PHE A 108 5.22 -4.22 -6.60
C PHE A 108 6.45 -4.96 -7.13
N LEU A 109 7.66 -4.45 -6.86
CA LEU A 109 8.91 -5.07 -7.32
C LEU A 109 9.10 -6.47 -6.73
N ILE A 110 8.80 -6.66 -5.45
CA ILE A 110 8.87 -7.99 -4.81
C ILE A 110 7.79 -8.91 -5.38
N GLY A 111 6.59 -8.39 -5.65
CA GLY A 111 5.52 -9.11 -6.32
C GLY A 111 5.96 -9.69 -7.67
N LEU A 112 6.61 -8.88 -8.51
CA LEU A 112 7.17 -9.31 -9.81
C LEU A 112 8.26 -10.39 -9.70
N MET A 113 8.93 -10.52 -8.56
CA MET A 113 9.96 -11.55 -8.37
C MET A 113 9.38 -12.89 -7.91
N ILE A 114 8.19 -12.88 -7.30
CA ILE A 114 7.57 -14.06 -6.67
C ILE A 114 6.49 -14.67 -7.57
N PHE A 115 5.78 -13.85 -8.35
CA PHE A 115 4.66 -14.24 -9.21
C PHE A 115 4.99 -14.00 -10.69
#